data_AF-F4LU19-F1
#
_entry.id   AF-F4LU19-F1
#
_cell.length_a   1.000
_cell.length_b   1.000
_cell.length_c   1.000
_cell.angle_alpha   90.00
_cell.angle_beta   90.00
_cell.angle_gamma   90.00
#
_symmetry.space_group_name_H-M   'P 1'
#
loop_
_entity.id
_entity.type
_entity.pdbx_description
1 polymer ?
#
loop_
_entity_poly.entity_id
_entity_poly.type
_entity_poly.pdbx_seq_one_letter_code
_entity_poly.pdbx_strand_id
1 'polypeptide(L)'
;MYFEKPGKQNTEKTLEIVKKAVREHNIKHVVVASCKGHTAKLFQEANLGVNLVCVTHAAGFEAPGEMEMPEDIRKELVDSGVKVLTTTHVLSGVERGISRKFGGAYPVEIIAHTLRMLGQGTKVCVEIAVMALDAGLIPYGEDIIAVGGSSRGADTAVILRPAHASNIFDTWISEILCKPASK
;
A
#
# COMPACT_ATOMS: atom_id res chain seq x y z
N MET A 1 -2.08 12.63 12.33
CA MET A 1 -0.68 12.83 12.78
C MET A 1 0.17 13.25 11.59
N TYR A 2 1.07 14.23 11.76
CA TYR A 2 1.98 14.62 10.68
C TYR A 2 3.44 14.41 11.10
N PHE A 3 4.18 13.57 10.38
CA PHE A 3 5.60 13.31 10.65
C PHE A 3 6.47 14.43 10.08
N GLU A 4 7.52 14.83 10.78
CA GLU A 4 8.40 15.90 10.30
C GLU A 4 9.06 15.54 8.95
N LYS A 5 9.51 14.29 8.79
CA LYS A 5 10.24 13.80 7.62
C LYS A 5 9.68 12.47 7.10
N PRO A 6 9.73 12.19 5.80
CA PRO A 6 9.32 10.91 5.22
C PRO A 6 10.30 9.78 5.54
N GLY A 7 9.83 8.52 5.43
CA GLY A 7 10.67 7.33 5.44
C GLY A 7 10.52 6.40 6.65
N LYS A 8 11.39 5.38 6.65
CA LYS A 8 11.28 4.17 7.50
C LYS A 8 11.25 4.42 9.00
N GLN A 9 11.82 5.54 9.47
CA GLN A 9 11.83 5.89 10.89
C GLN A 9 10.42 6.05 11.48
N ASN A 10 9.41 6.26 10.62
CA ASN A 10 8.02 6.42 11.05
C ASN A 10 7.24 5.10 11.11
N THR A 11 7.85 3.95 10.78
CA THR A 11 7.13 2.68 10.58
C THR A 11 6.42 2.21 11.85
N GLU A 12 7.14 2.17 12.98
CA GLU A 12 6.55 1.76 14.27
C GLU A 12 5.45 2.71 14.72
N LYS A 13 5.68 4.03 14.58
CA LYS A 13 4.66 5.01 14.96
C LYS A 13 3.43 4.93 14.06
N THR A 14 3.60 4.58 12.79
CA THR A 14 2.51 4.32 11.85
C THR A 14 1.72 3.09 12.27
N LEU A 15 2.38 1.99 12.65
CA LEU A 15 1.72 0.80 13.20
C LEU A 15 0.88 1.14 14.44
N GLU A 16 1.41 1.91 15.39
CA GLU A 16 0.66 2.30 16.60
C GLU A 16 -0.61 3.09 16.27
N ILE A 17 -0.53 3.99 15.27
CA ILE A 17 -1.68 4.76 14.80
C ILE A 17 -2.71 3.83 14.14
N VAL A 18 -2.26 2.89 13.31
CA VAL A 18 -3.15 1.90 12.68
C VAL A 18 -3.82 1.01 13.73
N LYS A 19 -3.08 0.52 14.73
CA LYS A 19 -3.61 -0.31 15.82
C LYS A 19 -4.68 0.41 16.64
N LYS A 20 -4.53 1.72 16.81
CA LYS A 20 -5.56 2.57 17.41
C LYS A 20 -6.79 2.69 16.50
N ALA A 21 -6.59 3.05 15.24
CA ALA A 21 -7.67 3.25 14.27
C ALA A 21 -8.48 1.98 13.98
N VAL A 22 -7.83 0.81 13.93
CA VAL A 22 -8.52 -0.50 13.79
C VAL A 22 -9.58 -0.67 14.87
N ARG A 23 -9.25 -0.33 16.12
CA ARG A 23 -10.17 -0.46 17.26
C ARG A 23 -11.25 0.62 17.26
N GLU A 24 -10.87 1.87 16.99
CA GLU A 24 -11.80 3.01 17.02
C GLU A 24 -12.84 2.97 15.90
N HIS A 25 -12.45 2.51 14.71
CA HIS A 25 -13.32 2.47 13.53
C HIS A 25 -13.86 1.07 13.22
N ASN A 26 -13.57 0.07 14.06
CA ASN A 26 -13.97 -1.33 13.87
C ASN A 26 -13.58 -1.88 12.48
N ILE A 27 -12.37 -1.56 12.03
CA ILE A 27 -11.86 -1.96 10.70
C ILE A 27 -11.40 -3.43 10.75
N LYS A 28 -11.83 -4.22 9.76
CA LYS A 28 -11.54 -5.66 9.67
C LYS A 28 -10.41 -5.99 8.69
N HIS A 29 -9.96 -5.02 7.92
CA HIS A 29 -9.08 -5.19 6.77
C HIS A 29 -7.96 -4.16 6.78
N VAL A 30 -6.72 -4.63 6.75
CA VAL A 30 -5.53 -3.79 6.64
C VAL A 30 -4.71 -4.24 5.45
N VAL A 31 -4.40 -3.31 4.54
CA VAL A 31 -3.54 -3.55 3.39
C VAL A 31 -2.23 -2.80 3.59
N VAL A 32 -1.10 -3.50 3.57
CA VAL A 32 0.22 -2.92 3.84
C VAL A 32 1.16 -3.12 2.66
N ALA A 33 1.85 -2.05 2.24
CA ALA A 33 2.92 -2.13 1.26
C ALA A 33 4.20 -2.68 1.91
N SER A 34 4.79 -3.74 1.35
CA SER A 34 6.10 -4.21 1.78
C SER A 34 6.88 -4.91 0.67
N CYS A 35 7.94 -4.26 0.17
CA CYS A 35 8.75 -4.77 -0.93
C CYS A 35 9.56 -6.01 -0.50
N LYS A 36 10.28 -5.90 0.62
CA LYS A 36 11.16 -6.96 1.17
C LYS A 36 10.59 -7.68 2.40
N GLY A 37 9.34 -7.38 2.77
CA GLY A 37 8.60 -8.04 3.86
C GLY A 37 8.79 -7.47 5.27
N HIS A 38 9.79 -6.60 5.50
CA HIS A 38 10.09 -6.09 6.85
C HIS A 38 8.89 -5.38 7.52
N THR A 39 8.19 -4.52 6.78
CA THR A 39 6.98 -3.84 7.28
C THR A 39 5.82 -4.81 7.48
N ALA A 40 5.65 -5.78 6.58
CA ALA A 40 4.59 -6.77 6.71
C ALA A 40 4.80 -7.66 7.96
N LYS A 41 6.05 -8.06 8.24
CA LYS A 41 6.40 -8.79 9.47
C LYS A 41 6.04 -8.01 10.72
N LEU A 42 6.42 -6.74 10.79
CA LEU A 42 6.07 -5.88 11.93
C LEU A 42 4.55 -5.82 12.17
N PHE A 43 3.76 -5.70 11.10
CA PHE A 43 2.29 -5.70 11.20
C PHE A 43 1.71 -7.07 11.56
N GLN A 44 2.33 -8.15 11.10
CA GLN A 44 1.96 -9.52 11.41
C GLN A 44 2.23 -9.84 12.90
N GLU A 45 3.41 -9.51 13.41
CA GLU A 45 3.79 -9.68 14.82
C GLU A 45 2.88 -8.89 15.76
N ALA A 46 2.43 -7.70 15.34
CA ALA A 46 1.50 -6.88 16.10
C ALA A 46 0.11 -7.50 16.29
N ASN A 47 -0.22 -8.53 15.49
CA ASN A 47 -1.45 -9.31 15.50
C ASN A 47 -2.70 -8.44 15.76
N LEU A 48 -3.04 -7.60 14.77
CA LEU A 48 -4.14 -6.64 14.90
C LEU A 48 -5.54 -7.28 14.95
N GLY A 49 -5.66 -8.61 14.78
CA GLY A 49 -6.95 -9.31 14.74
C GLY A 49 -7.78 -9.00 13.48
N VAL A 50 -7.12 -8.69 12.37
CA VAL A 50 -7.71 -8.28 11.09
C VAL A 50 -7.24 -9.18 9.96
N ASN A 51 -7.95 -9.16 8.83
CA ASN A 51 -7.43 -9.71 7.57
C ASN A 51 -6.31 -8.78 7.07
N LEU A 52 -5.06 -9.22 7.25
CA LEU A 52 -3.86 -8.51 6.83
C LEU A 52 -3.45 -8.94 5.41
N VAL A 53 -3.38 -7.97 4.50
CA VAL A 53 -2.92 -8.18 3.12
C VAL A 53 -1.62 -7.41 2.91
N CYS A 54 -0.55 -8.14 2.60
CA CYS A 54 0.72 -7.56 2.18
C CYS A 54 0.77 -7.45 0.65
N VAL A 55 0.92 -6.24 0.12
CA VAL A 55 1.18 -6.01 -1.30
C VAL A 55 2.65 -5.71 -1.51
N THR A 56 3.34 -6.53 -2.30
CA THR A 56 4.74 -6.33 -2.68
C THR A 56 4.86 -5.85 -4.12
N HIS A 57 6.08 -5.49 -4.54
CA HIS A 57 6.35 -5.09 -5.90
C HIS A 57 6.10 -6.21 -6.89
N ALA A 58 5.73 -5.83 -8.11
CA ALA A 58 5.64 -6.74 -9.25
C ALA A 58 6.97 -7.46 -9.49
N ALA A 59 6.91 -8.71 -9.95
CA ALA A 59 8.09 -9.40 -10.48
C ALA A 59 8.74 -8.54 -11.58
N GLY A 60 10.06 -8.41 -11.56
CA GLY A 60 10.76 -7.56 -12.54
C GLY A 60 10.91 -6.10 -12.16
N PHE A 61 10.49 -5.67 -10.96
CA PHE A 61 10.55 -4.24 -10.58
C PHE A 61 11.98 -3.72 -10.41
N GLU A 62 12.80 -4.40 -9.60
CA GLU A 62 14.23 -4.08 -9.42
C GLU A 62 15.09 -4.65 -10.57
N ALA A 63 14.90 -5.94 -10.90
CA ALA A 63 15.58 -6.63 -12.00
C ALA A 63 14.63 -7.64 -12.70
N PRO A 64 14.72 -7.81 -14.05
CA PRO A 64 13.82 -8.69 -14.80
C PRO A 64 13.76 -10.13 -14.27
N GLY A 65 12.55 -10.64 -14.03
CA GLY A 65 12.33 -12.01 -13.54
C GLY A 65 12.57 -12.20 -12.04
N GLU A 66 13.03 -11.19 -11.32
CA GLU A 66 13.33 -11.27 -9.89
C GLU A 66 12.18 -10.77 -9.02
N MET A 67 12.05 -11.38 -7.84
CA MET A 67 11.16 -10.99 -6.77
C MET A 67 11.99 -10.38 -5.64
N GLU A 68 11.63 -9.17 -5.20
CA GLU A 68 12.37 -8.47 -4.14
C GLU A 68 12.17 -9.09 -2.75
N MET A 69 11.00 -9.70 -2.52
CA MET A 69 10.70 -10.40 -1.28
C MET A 69 11.35 -11.79 -1.31
N PRO A 70 12.27 -12.10 -0.39
CA PRO A 70 12.82 -13.44 -0.27
C PRO A 70 11.75 -14.50 -0.02
N GLU A 71 11.93 -15.70 -0.57
CA GLU A 71 10.93 -16.77 -0.52
C GLU A 71 10.67 -17.29 0.90
N ASP A 72 11.70 -17.34 1.74
CA ASP A 72 11.59 -17.68 3.16
C ASP A 72 10.72 -16.68 3.91
N ILE A 73 10.92 -15.38 3.67
CA ILE A 73 10.11 -14.30 4.25
C ILE A 73 8.67 -14.36 3.75
N ARG A 74 8.46 -14.61 2.45
CA ARG A 74 7.12 -14.80 1.88
C ARG A 74 6.41 -15.96 2.55
N LYS A 75 7.08 -17.10 2.66
CA LYS A 75 6.52 -18.32 3.25
C LYS A 75 6.12 -18.08 4.71
N GLU A 76 6.99 -17.45 5.50
CA GLU A 76 6.70 -17.10 6.89
C GLU A 76 5.44 -16.21 7.04
N LEU A 77 5.29 -15.21 6.18
CA LEU A 77 4.11 -14.35 6.16
C LEU A 77 2.84 -15.14 5.79
N VAL A 78 2.91 -16.00 4.77
CA VAL A 78 1.76 -16.81 4.34
C VAL A 78 1.37 -17.83 5.41
N ASP A 79 2.35 -18.54 5.99
CA ASP A 79 2.15 -19.56 7.03
C ASP A 79 1.54 -18.95 8.32
N SER A 80 1.76 -17.65 8.56
CA SER A 80 1.13 -16.92 9.67
C SER A 80 -0.25 -16.32 9.34
N GLY A 81 -0.78 -16.59 8.15
CA GLY A 81 -2.11 -16.18 7.71
C GLY A 81 -2.17 -14.83 6.98
N VAL A 82 -1.03 -14.19 6.70
CA VAL A 82 -0.98 -12.96 5.89
C VAL A 82 -1.17 -13.31 4.42
N LYS A 83 -2.08 -12.62 3.74
CA LYS A 83 -2.24 -12.75 2.28
C LYS A 83 -1.16 -11.92 1.59
N VAL A 84 -0.31 -12.54 0.78
CA VAL A 84 0.77 -11.84 0.06
C VAL A 84 0.43 -11.72 -1.43
N LEU A 85 0.26 -10.49 -1.91
CA LEU A 85 -0.05 -10.16 -3.30
C LEU A 85 1.18 -9.63 -4.05
N THR A 86 1.44 -10.23 -5.21
CA THR A 86 2.36 -9.72 -6.23
C THR A 86 1.57 -9.52 -7.51
N THR A 87 1.49 -8.28 -7.98
CA THR A 87 0.84 -7.96 -9.24
C THR A 87 1.35 -6.63 -9.79
N THR A 88 0.97 -6.28 -11.01
CA THR A 88 1.30 -5.01 -11.64
C THR A 88 0.79 -3.83 -10.80
N HIS A 89 1.62 -2.80 -10.64
CA HIS A 89 1.25 -1.55 -9.98
C HIS A 89 0.17 -0.81 -10.77
N VAL A 90 -1.07 -0.83 -10.27
CA VAL A 90 -2.25 -0.36 -11.00
C VAL A 90 -2.22 1.14 -11.34
N LEU A 91 -1.58 1.97 -10.51
CA LEU A 91 -1.40 3.41 -10.78
C LEU A 91 -0.15 3.68 -11.64
N SER A 92 0.16 2.74 -12.55
CA SER A 92 1.16 2.92 -13.60
C SER A 92 0.95 1.95 -14.76
N GLY A 93 0.91 0.65 -14.49
CA GLY A 93 0.62 -0.39 -15.48
C GLY A 93 1.49 -0.31 -16.73
N VAL A 94 0.86 -0.57 -17.88
CA VAL A 94 1.49 -0.50 -19.20
C VAL A 94 1.97 0.92 -19.53
N GLU A 95 1.30 1.96 -19.02
CA GLU A 95 1.69 3.35 -19.29
C GLU A 95 3.12 3.65 -18.83
N ARG A 96 3.60 3.00 -17.76
CA ARG A 96 5.01 3.08 -17.33
C ARG A 96 5.98 2.66 -18.42
N GLY A 97 5.65 1.62 -19.19
CA GLY A 97 6.46 1.16 -20.32
C GLY A 97 6.49 2.18 -21.44
N ILE A 98 5.33 2.77 -21.74
CA ILE A 98 5.18 3.81 -22.76
C ILE A 98 5.97 5.06 -22.36
N SER A 99 5.81 5.57 -21.14
CA SER A 99 6.51 6.76 -20.67
C SER A 99 8.03 6.57 -20.57
N ARG A 100 8.52 5.40 -20.19
CA ARG A 100 9.96 5.09 -20.22
C ARG A 100 10.54 5.08 -21.64
N LYS A 101 9.76 4.58 -22.62
CA LYS A 101 10.23 4.45 -24.01
C LYS A 101 10.13 5.75 -24.80
N PHE A 102 9.03 6.47 -24.63
CA PHE A 102 8.65 7.61 -25.47
C PHE A 102 8.61 8.95 -24.71
N GLY A 103 8.77 8.94 -23.39
CA GLY A 103 8.55 10.11 -22.55
C GLY A 103 7.06 10.45 -22.38
N GLY A 104 6.79 11.59 -21.72
CA GLY A 104 5.44 12.13 -21.51
C GLY A 104 4.82 11.80 -20.16
N ALA A 105 3.57 12.21 -19.99
CA ALA A 105 2.73 11.93 -18.83
C ALA A 105 1.37 11.39 -19.32
N TYR A 106 0.98 10.23 -18.82
CA TYR A 106 -0.21 9.50 -19.27
C TYR A 106 -1.28 9.47 -18.17
N PRO A 107 -2.58 9.28 -18.51
CA PRO A 107 -3.69 9.44 -17.58
C PRO A 107 -3.54 8.71 -16.24
N VAL A 108 -3.13 7.44 -16.24
CA VAL A 108 -2.95 6.66 -15.00
C VAL A 108 -1.78 7.20 -14.17
N GLU A 109 -0.68 7.55 -14.83
CA GLU A 109 0.46 8.17 -14.15
C GLU A 109 0.15 9.58 -13.61
N ILE A 110 -0.71 10.35 -14.28
CA ILE A 110 -1.18 11.66 -13.82
C ILE A 110 -1.93 11.49 -12.49
N ILE A 111 -2.84 10.52 -12.38
CA ILE A 111 -3.53 10.21 -11.11
C ILE A 111 -2.49 9.93 -10.00
N ALA A 112 -1.49 9.10 -10.29
CA ALA A 112 -0.42 8.81 -9.34
C ALA A 112 0.35 10.06 -8.91
N HIS A 113 0.68 10.95 -9.85
CA HIS A 113 1.37 12.22 -9.56
C HIS A 113 0.49 13.19 -8.77
N THR A 114 -0.82 13.24 -9.03
CA THR A 114 -1.78 14.02 -8.23
C THR A 114 -1.84 13.53 -6.79
N LEU A 115 -1.94 12.22 -6.55
CA LEU A 115 -1.91 11.67 -5.19
C LEU A 115 -0.60 11.95 -4.45
N ARG A 116 0.54 11.97 -5.18
CA ARG A 116 1.85 12.36 -4.62
C ARG A 116 1.93 13.82 -4.19
N MET A 117 0.97 14.67 -4.55
CA MET A 117 0.85 16.01 -3.97
C MET A 117 0.57 15.93 -2.46
N LEU A 118 -0.09 14.86 -2.00
CA LEU A 118 -0.36 14.59 -0.58
C LEU A 118 0.78 13.82 0.10
N GLY A 119 1.58 13.07 -0.68
CA GLY A 119 2.77 12.34 -0.24
C GLY A 119 2.98 11.04 -1.05
N GLN A 120 4.21 10.50 -1.07
CA GLN A 120 4.47 9.21 -1.75
C GLN A 120 3.60 8.10 -1.17
N GLY A 121 3.54 8.01 0.17
CA GLY A 121 2.73 7.02 0.87
C GLY A 121 1.24 7.11 0.52
N THR A 122 0.67 8.30 0.31
CA THR A 122 -0.76 8.44 -0.05
C THR A 122 -1.07 7.82 -1.39
N LYS A 123 -0.21 8.00 -2.40
CA LYS A 123 -0.33 7.31 -3.69
C LYS A 123 -0.27 5.80 -3.50
N VAL A 124 0.71 5.33 -2.70
CA VAL A 124 0.88 3.89 -2.43
C VAL A 124 -0.36 3.31 -1.75
N CYS A 125 -0.94 4.00 -0.76
CA CYS A 125 -2.16 3.57 -0.07
C CYS A 125 -3.31 3.30 -1.04
N VAL A 126 -3.57 4.22 -1.98
CA VAL A 126 -4.62 4.03 -2.99
C VAL A 126 -4.27 2.86 -3.91
N GLU A 127 -3.04 2.81 -4.42
CA GLU A 127 -2.59 1.78 -5.36
C GLU A 127 -2.73 0.35 -4.79
N ILE A 128 -2.20 0.10 -3.59
CA ILE A 128 -2.23 -1.23 -3.00
C ILE A 128 -3.64 -1.67 -2.62
N ALA A 129 -4.51 -0.73 -2.22
CA ALA A 129 -5.87 -1.04 -1.85
C ALA A 129 -6.69 -1.48 -3.08
N VAL A 130 -6.55 -0.76 -4.20
CA VAL A 130 -7.18 -1.14 -5.46
C VAL A 130 -6.65 -2.49 -5.96
N MET A 131 -5.32 -2.70 -5.91
CA MET A 131 -4.72 -3.99 -6.27
C MET A 131 -5.25 -5.14 -5.40
N ALA A 132 -5.36 -4.94 -4.09
CA ALA A 132 -5.88 -5.95 -3.16
C ALA A 132 -7.36 -6.26 -3.42
N LEU A 133 -8.16 -5.24 -3.75
CA LEU A 133 -9.57 -5.41 -4.10
C LEU A 133 -9.74 -6.16 -5.43
N ASP A 134 -8.99 -5.78 -6.46
CA ASP A 134 -9.03 -6.45 -7.77
C ASP A 134 -8.60 -7.92 -7.68
N ALA A 135 -7.71 -8.26 -6.75
CA ALA A 135 -7.31 -9.63 -6.47
C ALA A 135 -8.28 -10.41 -5.56
N GLY A 136 -9.39 -9.79 -5.11
CA GLY A 136 -10.38 -10.42 -4.23
C GLY A 136 -9.88 -10.69 -2.81
N LEU A 137 -8.82 -10.01 -2.36
CA LEU A 137 -8.22 -10.24 -1.03
C LEU A 137 -8.89 -9.44 0.09
N ILE A 138 -9.63 -8.40 -0.27
CA ILE A 138 -10.48 -7.57 0.58
C ILE A 138 -11.88 -7.42 -0.06
N PRO A 139 -12.94 -7.17 0.73
CA PRO A 139 -14.29 -7.05 0.21
C PRO A 139 -14.54 -5.71 -0.49
N TYR A 140 -15.47 -5.72 -1.45
CA TYR A 140 -15.99 -4.51 -2.09
C TYR A 140 -16.97 -3.78 -1.16
N GLY A 141 -16.93 -2.45 -1.16
CA GLY A 141 -17.90 -1.62 -0.43
C GLY A 141 -17.62 -1.43 1.06
N GLU A 142 -16.50 -1.97 1.59
CA GLU A 142 -16.09 -1.79 2.97
C GLU A 142 -14.93 -0.79 3.10
N ASP A 143 -14.90 -0.07 4.22
CA ASP A 143 -13.77 0.78 4.57
C ASP A 143 -12.61 -0.09 5.10
N ILE A 144 -11.42 0.17 4.57
CA ILE A 144 -10.18 -0.54 4.95
C ILE A 144 -9.12 0.47 5.36
N ILE A 145 -8.09 0.02 6.09
CA ILE A 145 -6.88 0.83 6.31
C ILE A 145 -5.80 0.40 5.33
N ALA A 146 -5.32 1.33 4.52
CA ALA A 146 -4.16 1.13 3.65
C ALA A 146 -2.93 1.81 4.25
N VAL A 147 -1.80 1.11 4.25
CA VAL A 147 -0.53 1.54 4.83
C VAL A 147 0.55 1.56 3.74
N GLY A 148 1.08 2.76 3.50
CA GLY A 148 2.13 3.02 2.51
C GLY A 148 3.30 3.77 3.13
N GLY A 149 4.32 4.01 2.30
CA GLY A 149 5.52 4.71 2.76
C GLY A 149 6.31 5.38 1.64
N SER A 150 7.32 6.13 2.04
CA SER A 150 8.25 6.79 1.13
C SER A 150 9.56 6.01 1.07
N SER A 151 9.91 5.48 -0.11
CA SER A 151 11.12 4.68 -0.38
C SER A 151 11.19 3.35 0.38
N ARG A 152 11.27 3.38 1.72
CA ARG A 152 11.32 2.20 2.59
C ARG A 152 10.49 2.42 3.86
N GLY A 153 9.94 1.34 4.39
CA GLY A 153 9.11 1.36 5.59
C GLY A 153 7.72 1.94 5.33
N ALA A 154 7.03 2.32 6.41
CA ALA A 154 5.73 2.97 6.34
C ALA A 154 5.77 4.34 7.04
N ASP A 155 5.16 5.34 6.41
CA ASP A 155 5.03 6.68 6.97
C ASP A 155 3.63 7.29 6.75
N THR A 156 2.73 6.55 6.09
CA THR A 156 1.42 7.01 5.72
C THR A 156 0.39 5.90 5.95
N ALA A 157 -0.73 6.23 6.59
CA ALA A 157 -1.87 5.34 6.76
C ALA A 157 -3.16 6.09 6.51
N VAL A 158 -4.08 5.46 5.78
CA VAL A 158 -5.31 6.08 5.28
C VAL A 158 -6.48 5.11 5.44
N ILE A 159 -7.62 5.60 5.95
CA ILE A 159 -8.90 4.90 5.85
C ILE A 159 -9.51 5.25 4.50
N LEU A 160 -9.79 4.25 3.68
CA LEU A 160 -10.38 4.44 2.36
C LEU A 160 -11.29 3.28 1.98
N ARG A 161 -12.23 3.54 1.07
CA ARG A 161 -13.07 2.54 0.41
C ARG A 161 -12.60 2.38 -1.02
N PRO A 162 -11.86 1.31 -1.35
CA PRO A 162 -11.35 1.13 -2.69
C PRO A 162 -12.49 0.77 -3.65
N ALA A 163 -12.36 1.22 -4.90
CA ALA A 163 -13.11 0.70 -6.03
C ALA A 163 -12.17 -0.09 -6.95
N HIS A 164 -12.74 -0.88 -7.87
CA HIS A 164 -11.96 -1.61 -8.86
C HIS A 164 -11.19 -0.67 -9.78
N ALA A 165 -10.10 -1.14 -10.40
CA ALA A 165 -9.32 -0.32 -11.32
C ALA A 165 -10.15 0.27 -12.47
N SER A 166 -11.13 -0.49 -12.98
CA SER A 166 -12.08 -0.04 -14.01
C SER A 166 -12.98 1.12 -13.56
N ASN A 167 -13.05 1.33 -12.25
CA ASN A 167 -13.88 2.29 -11.54
C ASN A 167 -13.03 3.16 -10.60
N ILE A 168 -11.78 3.44 -10.96
CA ILE A 168 -10.78 4.03 -10.05
C ILE A 168 -11.25 5.31 -9.35
N PHE A 169 -12.04 6.14 -10.04
CA PHE A 169 -12.57 7.41 -9.51
C PHE A 169 -13.69 7.24 -8.48
N ASP A 170 -14.22 6.03 -8.31
CA ASP A 170 -15.16 5.68 -7.25
C ASP A 170 -14.42 5.34 -5.93
N THR A 171 -13.08 5.28 -5.95
CA THR A 171 -12.28 5.11 -4.72
C THR A 171 -12.40 6.35 -3.84
N TRP A 172 -12.82 6.14 -2.59
CA TRP A 172 -13.05 7.22 -1.63
C TRP A 172 -12.01 7.19 -0.51
N ILE A 173 -11.26 8.27 -0.34
CA ILE A 173 -10.36 8.47 0.81
C ILE A 173 -11.16 9.15 1.91
N SER A 174 -11.45 8.43 2.99
CA SER A 174 -12.25 8.94 4.11
C SER A 174 -11.40 9.74 5.09
N GLU A 175 -10.24 9.21 5.49
CA GLU A 175 -9.43 9.83 6.53
C GLU A 175 -7.93 9.54 6.32
N ILE A 176 -7.09 10.57 6.51
CA ILE A 176 -5.64 10.42 6.54
C ILE A 176 -5.18 10.38 8.00
N LEU A 177 -4.90 9.17 8.50
CA LEU A 177 -4.52 8.94 9.90
C LEU A 177 -3.13 9.51 10.20
N CYS A 178 -2.18 9.24 9.30
CA CYS A 178 -0.86 9.83 9.34
C CYS A 178 -0.25 10.01 7.95
N LYS A 179 0.63 11.00 7.81
CA LYS A 179 1.51 11.17 6.66
C LYS A 179 2.68 12.12 7.00
N PRO A 180 3.75 12.18 6.20
CA PRO A 180 4.76 13.23 6.32
C PRO A 180 4.19 14.65 6.07
N ALA A 181 4.73 15.63 6.79
CA ALA A 181 4.50 17.05 6.59
C ALA A 181 5.40 17.63 5.49
N SER A 182 6.57 17.03 5.28
CA SER A 182 7.53 17.38 4.24
C SER A 182 7.66 16.28 3.17
N LYS A 183 8.19 16.64 2.00
CA LYS A 183 8.46 15.72 0.89
C LYS A 183 9.81 15.05 1.02
#